data_AF-A0A7V0P547-F1
#
_entry.id   AF-A0A7V0P547-F1
#
_cell.length_a   1.000
_cell.length_b   1.000
_cell.length_c   1.000
_cell.angle_alpha   90.00
_cell.angle_beta   90.00
_cell.angle_gamma   90.00
#
_symmetry.space_group_name_H-M   'P 1'
#
loop_
_entity.id
_entity.type
_entity.pdbx_description
1 polymer ?
#
loop_
_entity_poly.entity_id
_entity_poly.type
_entity_poly.pdbx_seq_one_letter_code
_entity_poly.pdbx_strand_id
1 'polypeptide(L)' 'YDMCKSAEKNITIEKIRLDYKTGGKSGTWKRKFLGEQ' A
#
# COMPACT_ATOMS: atom_id res chain seq x y z
N TYR A 1 -6.35 -13.13 2.43
CA TYR A 1 -5.53 -14.35 2.53
C TYR A 1 -6.25 -15.42 3.35
N ASP A 2 -6.45 -15.24 4.66
CA ASP A 2 -7.00 -16.30 5.53
C ASP A 2 -8.38 -16.85 5.10
N MET A 3 -9.28 -15.97 4.68
CA MET A 3 -10.62 -16.35 4.21
C MET A 3 -10.66 -17.04 2.84
N CYS A 4 -9.58 -16.95 2.05
CA CYS A 4 -9.54 -17.42 0.66
C CYS A 4 -8.46 -18.50 0.42
N LYS A 5 -7.60 -18.76 1.42
CA LYS A 5 -6.49 -19.72 1.33
C LYS A 5 -6.95 -21.17 1.12
N SER A 6 -8.22 -21.47 1.42
CA SER A 6 -8.82 -22.79 1.20
C SER A 6 -9.21 -23.03 -0.27
N ALA A 7 -9.52 -21.96 -1.02
CA ALA A 7 -9.89 -22.02 -2.43
C ALA A 7 -8.69 -21.82 -3.36
N GLU A 8 -7.77 -20.92 -3.02
CA GLU A 8 -6.54 -20.67 -3.77
C GLU A 8 -5.39 -20.43 -2.79
N LYS A 9 -4.29 -21.19 -2.95
CA LYS A 9 -3.15 -21.14 -2.03
C LYS A 9 -2.09 -20.12 -2.48
N ASN A 10 -2.12 -19.70 -3.74
CA ASN A 10 -1.12 -18.80 -4.33
C ASN A 10 -1.55 -17.34 -4.31
N ILE A 11 -2.24 -16.90 -3.25
CA ILE A 11 -2.65 -15.50 -3.11
C ILE A 11 -1.47 -14.68 -2.60
N THR A 12 -0.92 -13.81 -3.45
CA THR A 12 0.13 -12.84 -3.06
C THR A 12 -0.51 -11.48 -2.76
N ILE A 13 -0.25 -10.93 -1.57
CA ILE A 13 -0.62 -9.54 -1.24
C ILE A 13 0.55 -8.65 -1.65
N GLU A 14 0.28 -7.70 -2.53
CA GLU A 14 1.30 -6.78 -3.08
C GLU A 14 0.98 -5.32 -2.74
N LYS A 15 1.91 -4.43 -3.09
CA LYS A 15 1.73 -2.96 -3.06
C LYS A 15 1.34 -2.41 -1.68
N ILE A 16 1.70 -3.09 -0.59
CA ILE A 16 1.51 -2.61 0.79
C ILE A 16 2.43 -1.41 1.01
N ARG A 17 1.86 -0.21 1.07
CA ARG A 17 2.64 1.03 1.16
C ARG A 17 1.75 2.20 1.59
N LEU A 18 2.37 3.23 2.17
CA LEU A 18 1.68 4.46 2.60
C LEU A 18 1.45 5.40 1.40
N ASP A 19 0.24 5.85 1.15
CA ASP A 19 0.00 6.82 0.05
C ASP A 19 -0.04 8.27 0.54
N TYR A 20 -0.48 8.46 1.77
CA TYR A 20 -0.65 9.77 2.37
C TYR A 20 -0.49 9.73 3.88
N LYS A 21 0.14 10.76 4.42
CA LYS A 21 0.17 11.04 5.85
C LYS A 21 0.14 12.54 6.08
N THR A 22 -0.58 12.96 7.11
CA THR A 22 -0.58 14.34 7.61
C THR A 22 -0.38 14.41 9.10
N GLY A 23 0.08 15.57 9.56
CA GLY A 23 0.21 15.91 10.97
C GLY A 23 1.59 15.62 11.55
N GLY A 24 1.87 16.29 12.68
CA GLY A 24 3.16 16.29 13.35
C GLY A 24 4.18 17.26 12.73
N LYS A 25 5.36 17.36 13.36
CA LYS A 25 6.47 18.22 12.91
C LYS A 25 6.91 17.94 11.47
N SER A 26 6.67 16.71 10.98
CA SER A 26 7.01 16.27 9.62
C SER A 26 6.08 16.80 8.53
N GLY A 27 4.94 17.41 8.88
CA GLY A 27 4.01 17.97 7.90
C GLY A 27 3.32 16.92 7.01
N THR A 28 2.89 17.36 5.82
CA THR A 28 2.16 16.54 4.85
C THR A 28 3.11 15.76 3.96
N TRP A 29 2.89 14.45 3.87
CA TRP A 29 3.61 13.56 2.98
C TRP A 29 2.63 12.87 2.02
N LYS A 30 2.96 12.89 0.73
CA LYS A 30 2.23 12.21 -0.35
C LYS A 30 3.23 11.40 -1.16
N ARG A 31 2.85 10.16 -1.48
CA ARG A 31 3.64 9.31 -2.38
C ARG A 31 3.71 9.94 -3.76
N LYS A 32 4.93 10.13 -4.29
CA LYS A 32 5.15 10.50 -5.69
C LYS A 32 4.94 9.25 -6.55
N PHE A 33 4.03 9.30 -7.50
CA PHE A 33 3.87 8.23 -8.48
C PHE A 33 4.98 8.39 -9.54
N LEU A 34 5.72 7.31 -9.79
CA LEU A 34 6.79 7.29 -10.79
C LEU A 34 6.26 7.19 -12.25
N GLY A 35 4.96 7.42 -12.46
CA GLY A 35 4.26 7.33 -13.75
C GLY A 35 3.84 8.67 -14.34
N GLU A 36 4.30 9.77 -13.75
CA GLU A 36 4.21 11.11 -14.33
C GLU A 36 5.63 11.60 -14.65
N GLN A 37 6.25 11.03 -15.69
CA GLN A 37 7.26 11.64 -16.58
C GLN A 37 7.26 10.92 -17.92
#